data_AF-A0A5P8WHZ5-F1
#
_entry.id   AF-A0A5P8WHZ5-F1
#
_cell.length_a   1.000
_cell.length_b   1.000
_cell.length_c   1.000
_cell.angle_alpha   90.00
_cell.angle_beta   90.00
_cell.angle_gamma   90.00
#
_symmetry.space_group_name_H-M   'P 1'
#
loop_
_entity.id
_entity.type
_entity.pdbx_description
1 polymer ?
#
loop_
_entity_poly.entity_id
_entity_poly.type
_entity_poly.pdbx_seq_one_letter_code
_entity_poly.pdbx_strand_id
1 'polypeptide(L)' 'MLTKLYVIEVKKACNWKHGIGQALVYQFYYPDKKPVLFLFGEDMSLYRDLAKSYCDRLGVLYREESPRISKEF' A
#
# COMPACT_ATOMS: atom_id res chain seq x y z
N MET A 1 -9.87 2.55 -2.29
CA MET A 1 -10.31 2.38 -3.70
C MET A 1 -10.67 0.94 -3.96
N LEU A 2 -11.75 0.67 -4.69
CA LEU A 2 -12.20 -0.68 -5.03
C LEU A 2 -12.08 -0.90 -6.55
N THR A 3 -11.60 -2.06 -6.96
CA THR A 3 -11.56 -2.47 -8.38
C THR A 3 -12.18 -3.86 -8.54
N LYS A 4 -12.22 -4.37 -9.78
CA LYS A 4 -12.69 -5.74 -10.05
C LYS A 4 -11.92 -6.78 -9.21
N LEU A 5 -10.60 -6.61 -9.07
CA LEU A 5 -9.69 -7.61 -8.49
C LEU A 5 -9.10 -7.22 -7.13
N TYR A 6 -9.12 -5.94 -6.78
CA TYR A 6 -8.36 -5.40 -5.64
C TYR A 6 -9.20 -4.50 -4.76
N VAL A 7 -8.91 -4.57 -3.46
CA VAL A 7 -9.24 -3.53 -2.48
C VAL A 7 -7.94 -2.80 -2.17
N ILE A 8 -7.84 -1.54 -2.58
CA ILE A 8 -6.61 -0.76 -2.54
C ILE A 8 -6.76 0.34 -1.49
N GLU A 9 -5.92 0.31 -0.47
CA GLU A 9 -5.80 1.38 0.51
C GLU A 9 -4.60 2.27 0.19
N VAL A 10 -4.84 3.57 0.04
CA VAL A 10 -3.84 4.55 -0.37
C VAL A 10 -3.48 5.43 0.83
N LYS A 11 -2.20 5.50 1.21
CA LYS A 11 -1.73 6.25 2.38
C LYS A 11 -0.39 6.94 2.17
N LYS A 12 -0.16 8.03 2.92
CA LYS A 12 1.20 8.55 3.12
C LYS A 12 2.10 7.47 3.73
N ALA A 13 3.38 7.44 3.35
CA ALA A 13 4.33 6.40 3.78
C ALA A 13 4.36 6.19 5.31
N CYS A 14 4.36 7.27 6.09
CA CYS A 14 4.34 7.23 7.56
C CYS A 14 3.12 6.52 8.17
N ASN A 15 2.02 6.41 7.42
CA ASN A 15 0.77 5.78 7.85
C ASN A 15 0.63 4.33 7.39
N TRP A 16 1.72 3.67 6.99
CA TRP A 16 1.70 2.31 6.45
C TRP A 16 0.99 1.30 7.35
N LYS A 17 1.20 1.35 8.68
CA LYS A 17 0.54 0.44 9.64
C LYS A 17 -0.98 0.58 9.60
N HIS A 18 -1.45 1.82 9.57
CA HIS A 18 -2.88 2.13 9.49
C HIS A 18 -3.47 1.66 8.15
N GLY A 19 -2.73 1.86 7.04
CA GLY A 19 -3.13 1.39 5.73
C GLY A 19 -3.27 -0.14 5.64
N ILE A 20 -2.31 -0.89 6.21
CA ILE A 20 -2.40 -2.36 6.28
C ILE A 20 -3.65 -2.79 7.05
N GLY A 21 -3.89 -2.20 8.22
CA GLY A 21 -5.06 -2.53 9.04
C GLY A 21 -6.37 -2.31 8.29
N GLN A 22 -6.50 -1.18 7.60
CA GLN A 22 -7.68 -0.90 6.77
C GLN A 22 -7.82 -1.88 5.60
N ALA A 23 -6.74 -2.19 4.88
CA ALA A 23 -6.78 -3.12 3.76
C ALA A 23 -7.24 -4.53 4.18
N LEU A 24 -6.77 -5.01 5.35
CA LEU A 24 -7.18 -6.30 5.92
C LEU A 24 -8.66 -6.29 6.32
N VAL A 25 -9.12 -5.25 7.03
CA VAL A 25 -10.53 -5.13 7.42
C VAL A 25 -11.43 -5.09 6.19
N TYR A 26 -11.05 -4.33 5.16
CA TYR A 26 -11.84 -4.22 3.95
C TYR A 26 -11.89 -5.51 3.14
N GLN A 27 -10.87 -6.36 3.20
CA GLN A 27 -10.90 -7.66 2.53
C GLN A 27 -12.07 -8.54 3.01
N PHE A 28 -12.47 -8.46 4.29
CA PHE A 28 -13.61 -9.25 4.80
C PHE A 28 -14.95 -8.89 4.12
N TYR A 29 -15.10 -7.65 3.66
CA TYR A 29 -16.27 -7.21 2.90
C TYR A 29 -16.19 -7.59 1.42
N TYR A 30 -14.99 -7.93 0.93
CA TYR A 30 -14.74 -8.25 -0.48
C TYR A 30 -13.82 -9.49 -0.58
N PRO A 31 -14.30 -10.67 -0.18
CA PRO A 31 -13.45 -11.86 0.01
C PRO A 31 -12.75 -12.32 -1.28
N ASP A 32 -13.35 -12.07 -2.45
CA ASP A 32 -12.77 -12.44 -3.75
C ASP A 32 -11.70 -11.46 -4.25
N LYS A 33 -11.38 -10.42 -3.48
CA LYS A 33 -10.44 -9.37 -3.88
C LYS A 33 -9.17 -9.43 -3.05
N LYS A 34 -8.06 -9.10 -3.68
CA LYS A 34 -6.77 -9.03 -3.01
C LYS A 34 -6.57 -7.67 -2.34
N PRO A 35 -6.16 -7.62 -1.07
CA PRO A 35 -5.84 -6.37 -0.39
C PRO A 35 -4.53 -5.81 -0.92
N VAL A 36 -4.49 -4.50 -1.13
CA VAL A 36 -3.32 -3.78 -1.62
C VAL A 36 -3.09 -2.56 -0.73
N LEU A 37 -1.85 -2.36 -0.31
CA LEU A 37 -1.38 -1.11 0.26
C LEU A 37 -0.66 -0.32 -0.84
N PHE A 38 -1.08 0.91 -1.08
CA PHE A 38 -0.37 1.85 -1.95
C PHE A 38 0.17 3.00 -1.11
N LEU A 39 1.50 3.14 -1.04
CA LEU A 39 2.15 4.23 -0.31
C LEU A 39 2.62 5.36 -1.23
N PHE A 40 2.56 6.59 -0.72
CA PHE A 40 3.05 7.77 -1.42
C PHE A 40 3.63 8.80 -0.45
N GLY A 41 4.33 9.80 -0.99
CA GLY A 41 4.79 10.99 -0.28
C GLY A 41 6.21 10.90 0.25
N GLU A 42 6.53 11.84 1.13
CA GLU A 42 7.81 11.91 1.82
C GLU A 42 8.03 10.67 2.70
N ASP A 43 9.28 10.39 3.04
CA ASP A 43 9.71 9.27 3.90
C ASP A 43 9.51 7.85 3.36
N MET A 44 9.22 7.69 2.07
CA MET A 44 9.13 6.36 1.44
C MET A 44 10.38 5.50 1.71
N SER A 45 11.58 6.08 1.64
CA SER A 45 12.84 5.37 1.92
C SER A 45 12.95 4.88 3.36
N LEU A 46 12.35 5.58 4.34
CA LEU A 46 12.36 5.19 5.75
C LEU A 46 11.43 4.01 6.03
N TYR A 47 10.30 3.93 5.32
CA TYR A 47 9.24 2.97 5.63
C TYR A 47 9.09 1.82 4.61
N ARG A 48 9.67 1.93 3.41
CA ARG A 48 9.49 0.96 2.31
C ARG A 48 9.74 -0.48 2.76
N ASP A 49 10.92 -0.76 3.30
CA ASP A 49 11.32 -2.13 3.61
C ASP A 49 10.49 -2.72 4.76
N LEU A 50 10.18 -1.89 5.77
CA LEU A 50 9.29 -2.28 6.87
C LEU A 50 7.88 -2.58 6.35
N ALA A 51 7.26 -1.62 5.64
CA ALA A 51 5.91 -1.77 5.13
C ALA A 51 5.79 -2.98 4.20
N LYS A 52 6.75 -3.16 3.28
CA LYS A 52 6.81 -4.30 2.37
C LYS A 52 6.94 -5.62 3.13
N SER A 53 7.84 -5.71 4.11
CA SER A 53 8.01 -6.91 4.93
C SER A 53 6.73 -7.32 5.67
N TYR A 54 6.01 -6.35 6.26
CA TYR A 54 4.73 -6.65 6.93
C TYR A 54 3.61 -6.97 5.95
N CYS A 55 3.57 -6.30 4.79
CA CYS A 55 2.66 -6.65 3.71
C CYS A 55 2.83 -8.11 3.27
N ASP A 56 4.07 -8.55 3.03
CA ASP A 56 4.38 -9.93 2.64
C ASP A 56 3.94 -10.94 3.70
N ARG A 57 4.18 -10.66 4.99
CA ARG A 57 3.76 -11.52 6.11
C ARG A 57 2.24 -11.64 6.27
N LEU A 58 1.50 -10.59 5.88
CA LEU A 58 0.06 -10.50 6.08
C LEU A 58 -0.74 -10.78 4.79
N GLY A 59 -0.06 -11.14 3.69
CA GLY A 59 -0.72 -11.40 2.41
C GLY A 59 -1.33 -10.14 1.76
N VAL A 60 -0.80 -8.96 2.07
CA VAL A 60 -1.19 -7.69 1.46
C VAL A 60 -0.22 -7.33 0.35
N LEU A 61 -0.71 -7.00 -0.84
CA LEU A 61 0.16 -6.58 -1.94
C LEU A 61 0.68 -5.16 -1.70
N TYR A 62 1.99 -4.99 -1.72
CA TYR A 62 2.63 -3.68 -1.60
C TYR A 62 2.78 -2.98 -2.95
N ARG A 63 2.43 -1.70 -3.03
CA ARG A 63 2.68 -0.80 -4.15
C ARG A 63 3.10 0.57 -3.61
N GLU A 64 3.79 1.33 -4.44
CA GLU A 64 4.24 2.67 -4.11
C GLU A 64 4.20 3.58 -5.33
N GLU A 65 4.18 4.89 -5.10
CA GLU A 65 4.41 5.84 -6.17
C GLU A 65 5.78 5.63 -6.82
N SER A 66 5.83 5.62 -8.15
CA SER A 66 7.10 5.58 -8.86
C SER A 66 7.90 6.84 -8.53
N PRO A 67 9.24 6.74 -8.39
CA PRO A 67 10.09 7.91 -8.27
C PRO A 67 9.78 8.87 -9.41
N ARG A 68 9.51 10.14 -9.09
CA ARG A 68 9.45 11.17 -10.13
C ARG A 68 10.85 11.26 -10.74
N ILE A 69 10.99 10.83 -11.98
CA ILE A 69 12.17 11.18 -12.77
C ILE A 69 12.04 12.67 -13.03
N SER A 70 12.79 13.49 -12.28
CA SER A 70 12.97 14.89 -12.61
C SER A 70 13.65 14.94 -13.98
N LYS A 71 12.89 15.26 -15.03
CA LYS A 71 13.49 15.75 -16.27
C LYS A 71 14.06 17.12 -15.95
N GLU A 72 15.37 17.17 -15.69
CA GLU A 72 16.12 18.41 -15.80
C GLU A 72 16.00 18.87 -17.27
N PHE A 73 15.45 20.07 -17.46
CA PHE A 73 15.41 20.80 -18.73
C PHE A 73 16.41 21.94 -18.68
#